data_AF-A0A963XXK5-F1
#
_entry.id   AF-A0A963XXK5-F1
#
_cell.length_a   1.000
_cell.length_b   1.000
_cell.length_c   1.000
_cell.angle_alpha   90.00
_cell.angle_beta   90.00
_cell.angle_gamma   90.00
#
_symmetry.space_group_name_H-M   'P 1'
#
loop_
_entity.id
_entity.type
_entity.pdbx_description
1 polymer ?
#
loop_
_entity_poly.entity_id
_entity_poly.type
_entity_poly.pdbx_seq_one_letter_code
_entity_poly.pdbx_strand_id
1 'polypeptide(L)'
;GNNDADAVYFLQWARRHFDAARIAHLEDHLRAWGGNSSGLGVANIAPTGTVHPDTYWSDYTVGNVKQTPFTRLWTGDDAMLATLRQRPRPLKGRCGACAFKEVCGGNTRIRALQITGDPWAEDPACYLSNAEIGLEGGGLPEADRLTVTPFRGKRHDPQHRFF
;
A
#
# COMPACT_ATOMS: atom_id res chain seq x y z
N GLY A 1 -10.82 4.21 1.64
CA GLY A 1 -9.87 3.15 1.27
C GLY A 1 -10.13 1.95 2.15
N ASN A 2 -9.92 0.75 1.62
CA ASN A 2 -9.85 -0.46 2.43
C ASN A 2 -8.61 -0.42 3.34
N ASN A 3 -8.60 -1.23 4.41
CA ASN A 3 -7.41 -1.48 5.19
C ASN A 3 -6.87 -2.86 4.79
N ASP A 4 -5.84 -2.91 3.94
CA ASP A 4 -5.32 -4.19 3.42
C ASP A 4 -4.68 -5.08 4.51
N ALA A 5 -4.50 -4.59 5.75
CA ALA A 5 -4.11 -5.43 6.89
C ALA A 5 -5.24 -6.37 7.36
N ASP A 6 -6.50 -6.05 7.05
CA ASP A 6 -7.66 -6.89 7.41
C ASP A 6 -7.58 -8.28 6.74
N ALA A 7 -7.00 -8.36 5.53
CA ALA A 7 -6.74 -9.63 4.85
C ALA A 7 -5.71 -10.50 5.59
N VAL A 8 -4.70 -9.87 6.22
CA VAL A 8 -3.70 -10.55 7.04
C VAL A 8 -4.31 -11.02 8.35
N TYR A 9 -5.10 -10.16 9.02
CA TYR A 9 -5.83 -10.53 10.22
C TYR A 9 -6.83 -11.69 9.95
N PHE A 10 -7.54 -11.63 8.82
CA PHE A 10 -8.43 -12.71 8.38
C PHE A 10 -7.67 -14.02 8.10
N LEU A 11 -6.53 -13.98 7.43
CA LEU A 11 -5.68 -15.17 7.21
C LEU A 11 -5.21 -15.79 8.54
N GLN A 12 -4.81 -14.96 9.50
CA GLN A 12 -4.42 -15.44 10.84
C GLN A 12 -5.59 -16.00 11.63
N TRP A 13 -6.78 -15.39 11.54
CA TRP A 13 -8.00 -15.94 12.12
C TRP A 13 -8.34 -17.29 11.46
N ALA A 14 -8.34 -17.36 10.14
CA ALA A 14 -8.63 -18.58 9.39
C ALA A 14 -7.68 -19.73 9.78
N ARG A 15 -6.37 -19.45 9.90
CA ARG A 15 -5.34 -20.41 10.36
C ARG A 15 -5.65 -21.08 11.71
N ARG A 16 -6.50 -20.48 12.55
CA ARG A 16 -6.94 -21.04 13.84
C ARG A 16 -8.24 -21.86 13.77
N HIS A 17 -8.95 -21.84 12.63
CA HIS A 17 -10.31 -22.39 12.49
C HIS A 17 -10.48 -23.41 11.36
N PHE A 18 -9.54 -23.50 10.40
CA PHE A 18 -9.65 -24.38 9.24
C PHE A 18 -8.40 -25.25 9.02
N ASP A 19 -8.56 -26.34 8.28
CA ASP A 19 -7.45 -27.23 7.91
C ASP A 19 -6.45 -26.60 6.95
N ALA A 20 -5.25 -27.18 6.90
CA ALA A 20 -4.13 -26.69 6.10
C ALA A 20 -4.43 -26.57 4.60
N ALA A 21 -5.32 -27.40 4.05
CA ALA A 21 -5.66 -27.36 2.62
C ALA A 21 -6.51 -26.13 2.28
N ARG A 22 -7.51 -25.81 3.12
CA ARG A 22 -8.29 -24.56 2.97
C ARG A 22 -7.44 -23.32 3.20
N ILE A 23 -6.48 -23.38 4.13
CA ILE A 23 -5.56 -22.26 4.39
C ILE A 23 -4.60 -22.02 3.24
N ALA A 24 -3.99 -23.07 2.66
CA ALA A 24 -3.15 -22.93 1.48
C ALA A 24 -3.92 -22.26 0.33
N HIS A 25 -5.14 -22.75 0.04
CA HIS A 25 -5.99 -22.19 -1.00
C HIS A 25 -6.39 -20.72 -0.73
N LEU A 26 -6.73 -20.38 0.50
CA LEU A 26 -7.02 -18.99 0.89
C LEU A 26 -5.79 -18.09 0.72
N GLU A 27 -4.63 -18.55 1.15
CA GLU A 27 -3.38 -17.79 1.08
C GLU A 27 -2.94 -17.54 -0.37
N ASP A 28 -3.10 -18.52 -1.26
CA ASP A 28 -2.89 -18.36 -2.69
C ASP A 28 -3.78 -17.27 -3.30
N HIS A 29 -5.09 -17.26 -2.99
CA HIS A 29 -6.01 -16.20 -3.43
C HIS A 29 -5.63 -14.82 -2.89
N LEU A 30 -5.24 -14.74 -1.61
CA LEU A 30 -4.85 -13.48 -0.97
C LEU A 30 -3.54 -12.91 -1.55
N ARG A 31 -2.56 -13.78 -1.86
CA ARG A 31 -1.32 -13.39 -2.55
C ARG A 31 -1.58 -13.00 -4.01
N ALA A 32 -2.47 -13.71 -4.71
CA ALA A 32 -2.87 -13.38 -6.08
C ALA A 32 -3.57 -12.01 -6.18
N TRP A 33 -4.41 -11.67 -5.19
CA TRP A 33 -4.96 -10.31 -5.04
C TRP A 33 -3.86 -9.29 -4.73
N GLY A 34 -2.97 -9.62 -3.79
CA GLY A 34 -1.78 -8.81 -3.48
C GLY A 34 -2.08 -7.48 -2.76
N GLY A 35 -3.26 -7.36 -2.16
CA GLY A 35 -3.68 -6.22 -1.36
C GLY A 35 -3.81 -4.93 -2.16
N ASN A 36 -3.11 -3.90 -1.69
CA ASN A 36 -3.27 -2.56 -2.22
C ASN A 36 -3.07 -2.49 -3.75
N SER A 37 -4.14 -2.05 -4.44
CA SER A 37 -4.28 -2.14 -5.89
C SER A 37 -4.00 -0.85 -6.67
N SER A 38 -3.55 0.21 -5.99
CA SER A 38 -3.17 1.50 -6.60
C SER A 38 -2.13 1.31 -7.72
N GLY A 39 -2.36 1.93 -8.88
CA GLY A 39 -1.46 1.82 -10.05
C GLY A 39 -1.48 0.47 -10.78
N LEU A 40 -2.26 -0.50 -10.30
CA LEU A 40 -2.36 -1.86 -10.85
C LEU A 40 -3.80 -2.15 -11.29
N GLY A 41 -4.69 -2.49 -10.33
CA GLY A 41 -6.09 -2.84 -10.58
C GLY A 41 -7.07 -1.68 -10.36
N VAL A 42 -6.60 -0.58 -9.77
CA VAL A 42 -7.36 0.66 -9.57
C VAL A 42 -6.64 1.81 -10.26
N ALA A 43 -7.42 2.68 -10.89
CA ALA A 43 -7.01 3.96 -11.46
C ALA A 43 -8.06 5.02 -11.09
N ASN A 44 -7.72 6.29 -11.20
CA ASN A 44 -8.69 7.39 -11.08
C ASN A 44 -8.50 8.38 -12.24
N ILE A 45 -9.62 8.83 -12.82
CA ILE A 45 -9.65 9.88 -13.84
C ILE A 45 -10.53 11.00 -13.29
N ALA A 46 -9.89 12.12 -12.90
CA ALA A 46 -10.60 13.28 -12.38
C ALA A 46 -11.51 13.91 -13.46
N PRO A 47 -12.53 14.72 -13.09
CA PRO A 47 -13.39 15.43 -14.06
C PRO A 47 -12.61 16.35 -15.03
N THR A 48 -11.40 16.76 -14.66
CA THR A 48 -10.47 17.51 -15.53
C THR A 48 -9.83 16.68 -16.63
N GLY A 49 -9.95 15.34 -16.58
CA GLY A 49 -9.24 14.37 -17.42
C GLY A 49 -7.93 13.86 -16.82
N THR A 50 -7.52 14.38 -15.66
CA THR A 50 -6.23 14.04 -15.02
C THR A 50 -6.25 12.62 -14.45
N VAL A 51 -5.22 11.84 -14.77
CA VAL A 51 -5.06 10.44 -14.35
C VAL A 51 -4.20 10.35 -13.09
N HIS A 52 -4.70 9.63 -12.09
CA HIS A 52 -4.04 9.38 -10.81
C HIS A 52 -3.95 7.87 -10.53
N PRO A 53 -2.95 7.39 -9.74
CA PRO A 53 -2.80 5.98 -9.41
C PRO A 53 -3.99 5.35 -8.68
N ASP A 54 -4.76 6.12 -7.91
CA ASP A 54 -6.05 5.72 -7.33
C ASP A 54 -6.90 6.95 -6.95
N THR A 55 -8.10 6.70 -6.42
CA THR A 55 -9.12 7.72 -6.07
C THR A 55 -8.69 8.71 -4.98
N TYR A 56 -7.68 8.37 -4.18
CA TYR A 56 -7.19 9.17 -3.07
C TYR A 56 -5.83 9.84 -3.38
N TRP A 57 -5.12 9.44 -4.44
CA TRP A 57 -3.77 9.94 -4.77
C TRP A 57 -3.77 11.22 -5.64
N SER A 58 -4.46 12.28 -5.23
CA SER A 58 -4.56 13.51 -6.05
C SER A 58 -3.22 14.21 -6.31
N ASP A 59 -2.23 14.03 -5.43
CA ASP A 59 -0.97 14.77 -5.48
C ASP A 59 0.11 14.10 -6.38
N TYR A 60 -0.19 12.98 -7.04
CA TYR A 60 0.63 12.41 -8.13
C TYR A 60 -0.19 12.33 -9.43
N THR A 61 0.35 12.84 -10.53
CA THR A 61 -0.31 12.85 -11.84
C THR A 61 0.46 11.98 -12.84
N VAL A 62 -0.22 10.98 -13.41
CA VAL A 62 0.29 10.13 -14.49
C VAL A 62 0.19 10.84 -15.85
N GLY A 63 -0.84 11.68 -16.04
CA GLY A 63 -1.08 12.42 -17.27
C GLY A 63 -2.52 12.91 -17.40
N ASN A 64 -2.98 13.23 -18.61
CA ASN A 64 -4.37 13.63 -18.87
C ASN A 64 -4.94 12.96 -20.12
N VAL A 65 -6.13 12.34 -20.01
CA VAL A 65 -6.77 11.58 -21.10
C VAL A 65 -7.24 12.45 -22.27
N LYS A 66 -7.33 13.77 -22.09
CA LYS A 66 -7.62 14.73 -23.16
C LYS A 66 -6.42 14.98 -24.09
N GLN A 67 -5.23 14.54 -23.68
CA GLN A 67 -3.97 14.71 -24.43
C GLN A 67 -3.42 13.37 -24.93
N THR A 68 -3.46 12.34 -24.09
CA THR A 68 -2.88 11.02 -24.38
C THR A 68 -3.89 9.92 -24.05
N PRO A 69 -4.13 8.91 -24.92
CA PRO A 69 -5.04 7.81 -24.63
C PRO A 69 -4.68 7.12 -23.30
N PHE A 70 -5.69 6.82 -22.48
CA PHE A 70 -5.51 6.21 -21.16
C PHE A 70 -4.63 4.95 -21.21
N THR A 71 -4.76 4.11 -22.24
CA THR A 71 -3.93 2.92 -22.41
C THR A 71 -2.43 3.24 -22.47
N ARG A 72 -2.03 4.28 -23.21
CA ARG A 72 -0.61 4.69 -23.30
C ARG A 72 -0.09 5.28 -21.98
N LEU A 73 -0.93 6.03 -21.26
CA LEU A 73 -0.57 6.54 -19.92
C LEU A 73 -0.44 5.39 -18.92
N TRP A 74 -1.37 4.43 -18.95
CA TRP A 74 -1.45 3.36 -17.96
C TRP A 74 -0.39 2.29 -18.20
N THR A 75 -0.18 1.83 -19.44
CA THR A 75 0.82 0.80 -19.78
C THR A 75 2.14 1.40 -20.28
N GLY A 76 2.38 2.69 -20.03
CA GLY A 76 3.60 3.40 -20.40
C GLY A 76 4.73 3.22 -19.38
N ASP A 77 5.67 4.16 -19.43
CA ASP A 77 6.94 4.21 -18.69
C ASP A 77 6.89 5.07 -17.41
N ASP A 78 5.71 5.45 -16.93
CA ASP A 78 5.55 6.18 -15.66
C ASP A 78 6.19 5.40 -14.49
N ALA A 79 7.19 6.01 -13.87
CA ALA A 79 8.03 5.38 -12.86
C ALA A 79 7.27 5.01 -11.57
N MET A 80 6.24 5.77 -11.20
CA MET A 80 5.41 5.45 -10.03
C MET A 80 4.51 4.25 -10.31
N LEU A 81 3.86 4.20 -11.48
CA LEU A 81 3.08 3.04 -11.92
C LEU A 81 3.96 1.79 -12.04
N ALA A 82 5.16 1.90 -12.61
CA ALA A 82 6.12 0.80 -12.67
C ALA A 82 6.49 0.28 -11.26
N THR A 83 6.71 1.18 -10.30
CA THR A 83 7.06 0.82 -8.92
C THR A 83 5.86 0.24 -8.14
N LEU A 84 4.65 0.79 -8.34
CA LEU A 84 3.42 0.30 -7.72
C LEU A 84 3.01 -1.11 -8.18
N ARG A 85 3.49 -1.53 -9.35
CA ARG A 85 3.27 -2.88 -9.92
C ARG A 85 4.27 -3.92 -9.45
N GLN A 86 5.33 -3.54 -8.75
CA GLN A 86 6.29 -4.50 -8.20
C GLN A 86 5.59 -5.44 -7.19
N ARG A 87 6.00 -6.71 -7.20
CA ARG A 87 5.49 -7.78 -6.32
C ARG A 87 6.70 -8.60 -5.81
N PRO A 88 7.02 -8.53 -4.50
CA PRO A 88 6.53 -7.56 -3.52
C PRO A 88 6.93 -6.12 -3.88
N ARG A 89 6.23 -5.13 -3.32
CA ARG A 89 6.59 -3.71 -3.46
C ARG A 89 7.84 -3.37 -2.64
N PRO A 90 8.58 -2.29 -2.98
CA PRO A 90 9.82 -1.89 -2.31
C PRO A 90 9.54 -1.14 -1.00
N LEU A 91 8.77 -1.78 -0.11
CA LEU A 91 8.35 -1.23 1.18
C LEU A 91 9.54 -1.12 2.14
N LYS A 92 9.53 -0.07 2.97
CA LYS A 92 10.54 0.26 3.97
C LYS A 92 9.99 0.02 5.38
N GLY A 93 10.83 0.22 6.40
CA GLY A 93 10.46 0.07 7.81
C GLY A 93 9.88 -1.31 8.13
N ARG A 94 8.90 -1.39 9.04
CA ARG A 94 8.27 -2.67 9.41
C ARG A 94 7.56 -3.34 8.24
N CYS A 95 7.03 -2.57 7.29
CA CYS A 95 6.38 -3.10 6.08
C CYS A 95 7.37 -3.78 5.11
N GLY A 96 8.63 -3.37 5.08
CA GLY A 96 9.68 -4.01 4.29
C GLY A 96 10.07 -5.40 4.82
N ALA A 97 10.12 -5.55 6.15
CA ALA A 97 10.45 -6.80 6.82
C ALA A 97 9.23 -7.73 7.06
N CYS A 98 8.01 -7.19 7.01
CA CYS A 98 6.75 -7.92 7.25
C CYS A 98 6.61 -9.21 6.43
N ALA A 99 6.32 -10.32 7.11
CA ALA A 99 6.11 -11.63 6.50
C ALA A 99 4.89 -11.69 5.55
N PHE A 100 3.95 -10.74 5.69
CA PHE A 100 2.69 -10.70 4.95
C PHE A 100 2.65 -9.60 3.86
N LYS A 101 3.80 -9.02 3.49
CA LYS A 101 3.86 -7.94 2.49
C LYS A 101 3.31 -8.33 1.10
N GLU A 102 3.34 -9.60 0.75
CA GLU A 102 2.74 -10.14 -0.49
C GLU A 102 1.21 -10.23 -0.43
N VAL A 103 0.61 -10.39 0.76
CA VAL A 103 -0.86 -10.38 0.95
C VAL A 103 -1.40 -8.95 1.08
N CYS A 104 -0.71 -8.11 1.83
CA CYS A 104 -1.16 -6.75 2.16
C CYS A 104 -0.82 -5.71 1.08
N GLY A 105 0.23 -5.93 0.27
CA GLY A 105 0.74 -4.93 -0.68
C GLY A 105 1.25 -3.64 -0.01
N GLY A 106 1.43 -3.69 1.31
CA GLY A 106 1.83 -2.59 2.20
C GLY A 106 0.70 -1.69 2.71
N ASN A 107 -0.59 -1.97 2.47
CA ASN A 107 -1.71 -1.09 2.83
C ASN A 107 -1.73 0.23 2.01
N THR A 108 -2.18 1.36 2.55
CA THR A 108 -2.42 2.60 1.78
C THR A 108 -1.13 3.42 1.58
N ARG A 109 -0.60 3.44 0.35
CA ARG A 109 0.62 4.21 -0.01
C ARG A 109 0.52 5.71 0.27
N ILE A 110 -0.65 6.29 0.05
CA ILE A 110 -0.90 7.73 0.30
C ILE A 110 -0.86 8.06 1.79
N ARG A 111 -1.25 7.14 2.67
CA ARG A 111 -1.24 7.38 4.12
C ARG A 111 0.19 7.37 4.67
N ALA A 112 1.05 6.52 4.12
CA ALA A 112 2.50 6.59 4.34
C ALA A 112 3.09 7.91 3.80
N LEU A 113 2.76 8.28 2.55
CA LEU A 113 3.19 9.52 1.90
C LEU A 113 2.80 10.78 2.70
N GLN A 114 1.53 10.89 3.09
CA GLN A 114 0.94 12.03 3.80
C GLN A 114 1.57 12.27 5.19
N ILE A 115 2.11 11.22 5.82
CA ILE A 115 2.69 11.28 7.17
C ILE A 115 4.22 11.37 7.16
N THR A 116 4.90 10.86 6.13
CA THR A 116 6.37 10.75 6.08
C THR A 116 7.05 11.44 4.88
N GLY A 117 6.25 11.89 3.91
CA GLY A 117 6.72 12.32 2.60
C GLY A 117 7.24 11.16 1.73
N ASP A 118 7.11 9.90 2.14
CA ASP A 118 7.61 8.72 1.42
C ASP A 118 6.48 7.68 1.24
N PRO A 119 6.05 7.37 0.00
CA PRO A 119 4.94 6.43 -0.22
C PRO A 119 5.31 4.98 0.11
N TRP A 120 6.61 4.69 0.26
CA TRP A 120 7.16 3.37 0.54
C TRP A 120 7.45 3.16 2.03
N ALA A 121 7.30 4.19 2.87
CA ALA A 121 7.32 4.04 4.32
C ALA A 121 6.17 3.14 4.82
N GLU A 122 6.21 2.78 6.11
CA GLU A 122 5.14 2.00 6.72
C GLU A 122 3.83 2.77 6.76
N ASP A 123 2.72 2.03 6.76
CA ASP A 123 1.40 2.61 6.92
C ASP A 123 1.04 2.72 8.43
N PRO A 124 0.89 3.93 8.99
CA PRO A 124 0.66 4.12 10.43
C PRO A 124 -0.65 3.51 10.93
N ALA A 125 -1.67 3.35 10.07
CA ALA A 125 -2.92 2.72 10.47
C ALA A 125 -2.76 1.23 10.79
N CYS A 126 -1.74 0.58 10.23
CA CYS A 126 -1.51 -0.87 10.20
C CYS A 126 -2.80 -1.73 10.27
N TYR A 127 -3.19 -2.42 11.35
CA TYR A 127 -2.98 -2.12 12.77
C TYR A 127 -2.08 -3.09 13.54
N LEU A 128 -1.79 -4.27 12.98
CA LEU A 128 -1.09 -5.41 13.58
C LEU A 128 0.21 -5.05 14.33
N SER A 129 0.46 -5.75 15.43
CA SER A 129 1.70 -5.71 16.23
C SER A 129 2.90 -6.32 15.48
N ASN A 130 4.11 -6.08 15.95
CA ASN A 130 5.32 -6.67 15.37
C ASN A 130 5.34 -8.20 15.49
N ALA A 131 4.78 -8.75 16.57
CA ALA A 131 4.56 -10.18 16.75
C ALA A 131 3.67 -10.74 15.64
N GLU A 132 2.50 -10.14 15.42
CA GLU A 132 1.54 -10.57 14.39
C GLU A 132 2.08 -10.48 12.97
N ILE A 133 3.09 -9.64 12.68
CA ILE A 133 3.71 -9.55 11.34
C ILE A 133 5.05 -10.30 11.21
N GLY A 134 5.44 -11.07 12.22
CA GLY A 134 6.62 -11.95 12.19
C GLY A 134 7.96 -11.24 12.41
N LEU A 135 8.00 -10.19 13.24
CA LEU A 135 9.20 -9.37 13.51
C LEU A 135 9.79 -9.54 14.92
N GLU A 136 9.40 -10.59 15.65
CA GLU A 136 9.98 -10.90 16.96
C GLU A 136 11.49 -11.16 16.86
N GLY A 137 12.29 -10.45 17.67
CA GLY A 137 13.74 -10.67 17.78
C GLY A 137 14.64 -9.92 16.79
N GLY A 138 14.11 -9.12 15.85
CA GLY A 138 14.96 -8.38 14.89
C GLY A 138 14.34 -7.23 14.10
N GLY A 139 13.07 -6.89 14.31
CA GLY A 139 12.43 -5.72 13.68
C GLY A 139 12.74 -4.39 14.36
N LEU A 140 12.27 -3.29 13.75
CA LEU A 140 12.17 -1.99 14.43
C LEU A 140 11.34 -2.12 15.72
N PRO A 141 11.76 -1.55 16.85
CA PRO A 141 10.98 -1.52 18.09
C PRO A 141 9.54 -1.04 17.86
N GLU A 142 8.57 -1.63 18.56
CA GLU A 142 7.15 -1.23 18.40
C GLU A 142 6.88 0.19 18.90
N ALA A 143 7.76 0.72 19.77
CA ALA A 143 7.78 2.12 20.19
C ALA A 143 8.15 3.12 19.07
N ASP A 144 8.83 2.65 18.01
CA ASP A 144 9.28 3.49 16.89
C ASP A 144 8.24 3.55 15.74
N ARG A 145 7.07 2.93 15.93
CA ARG A 145 5.98 2.91 14.95
C ARG A 145 5.45 4.32 14.69
N LEU A 146 5.17 4.62 13.42
CA LEU A 146 4.60 5.91 13.02
C LEU A 146 3.28 6.20 13.76
N THR A 147 3.23 7.37 14.41
CA THR A 147 2.05 7.86 15.12
C THR A 147 1.19 8.73 14.20
N VAL A 148 -0.13 8.51 14.21
CA VAL A 148 -1.08 9.36 13.48
C VAL A 148 -1.30 10.65 14.27
N THR A 149 -0.91 11.79 13.70
CA THR A 149 -1.19 13.12 14.28
C THR A 149 -2.47 13.72 13.69
N PRO A 150 -3.25 14.51 14.46
CA PRO A 150 -4.36 15.29 13.91
C PRO A 150 -3.92 16.21 12.77
N PHE A 151 -4.75 16.34 11.73
CA PHE A 151 -4.47 17.21 10.58
C PHE A 151 -4.36 18.68 11.01
N ARG A 152 -3.28 19.35 10.57
CA ARG A 152 -2.99 20.77 10.92
C ARG A 152 -3.08 21.74 9.73
N GLY A 153 -3.46 21.25 8.55
CA GLY A 153 -3.48 22.01 7.29
C GLY A 153 -2.25 21.73 6.42
N LYS A 154 -2.43 21.75 5.08
CA LYS A 154 -1.43 21.28 4.11
C LYS A 154 -0.01 21.84 4.23
N ARG A 155 0.16 23.05 4.79
CA ARG A 155 1.47 23.67 5.03
C ARG A 155 2.34 22.95 6.06
N HIS A 156 1.77 22.02 6.84
CA HIS A 156 2.48 21.19 7.81
C HIS A 156 2.69 19.76 7.33
N ASP A 157 2.19 19.42 6.14
CA ASP A 157 2.41 18.10 5.54
C ASP A 157 3.88 17.99 5.10
N PRO A 158 4.52 16.82 5.22
CA PRO A 158 5.87 16.61 4.73
C PRO A 158 5.94 16.76 3.21
N GLN A 159 7.06 17.29 2.70
CA GLN A 159 7.27 17.35 1.25
C GLN A 159 7.26 15.93 0.65
N HIS A 160 6.39 15.71 -0.33
CA HIS A 160 6.28 14.44 -1.04
C HIS A 160 7.54 14.14 -1.86
N ARG A 161 8.14 12.99 -1.60
CA ARG A 161 9.31 12.41 -2.29
C ARG A 161 8.84 11.12 -2.96
N PHE A 162 8.57 11.21 -4.26
CA PHE A 162 8.09 10.05 -5.05
C PHE A 162 9.21 9.08 -5.44
N PHE A 163 10.46 9.57 -5.43
CA PHE A 163 11.68 8.89 -5.85
C PHE A 163 12.78 9.14 -4.80
#